data_AF-A0A7W4CNC2-F1
#
_entry.id   AF-A0A7W4CNC2-F1
#
_cell.length_a   1.000
_cell.length_b   1.000
_cell.length_c   1.000
_cell.angle_alpha   90.00
_cell.angle_beta   90.00
_cell.angle_gamma   90.00
#
_symmetry.space_group_name_H-M   'P 1'
#
loop_
_entity.id
_entity.type
_entity.pdbx_description
1 polymer ?
#
loop_
_entity_poly.entity_id
_entity_poly.type
_entity_poly.pdbx_seq_one_letter_code
_entity_poly.pdbx_strand_id
1 'polypeptide(L)'
;MTDNPNTCVDPYLDSFAQSFAAASYRACTMRTYFHLARKLGKLMDGAGIEPSTLTPDLADQLARTEARGPDTGIRFHHFARRFAEHLIDIGVAQPVPVTEAQAARAALLAEFENYLVTQRGLSPRTIYHTLRFANRLLDHRFGEATMDLPDLRPADVIGFIEHVLATARRDKTVATHVRIFLQYLFARGVTATNLALSVPKTAKRWDVRLPRHLSPDGVEAVLASARDDQRYGARDYAMLLLMARLGLRAVEVIAIQLDDIDWRAGELTVRGKGQLHDRLPITPEVGGALSRYLQEERGPATSRTLFVAHRKPYRPFKDGQIVNAILKEALKATGQKPVTPYVGSHLLRHSLATQLVNAGASLDEVGDVLRHRSRSSTMIYARLDIDGLRSVAMPWPVAGGAQ
;
A
#
# COMPACT_ATOMS: atom_id res chain seq x y z
N MET A 1 1.18 -19.50 -48.24
CA MET A 1 2.54 -19.15 -48.71
C MET A 1 3.42 -19.20 -47.48
N THR A 2 4.46 -20.02 -47.54
CA THR A 2 5.40 -20.33 -46.46
C THR A 2 6.23 -19.10 -46.10
N ASP A 3 5.75 -18.31 -45.13
CA ASP A 3 6.57 -17.28 -44.49
C ASP A 3 7.57 -17.98 -43.58
N ASN A 4 8.85 -17.90 -43.96
CA ASN A 4 9.94 -18.31 -43.09
C ASN A 4 9.87 -17.46 -41.80
N PRO A 5 9.93 -18.07 -40.61
CA PRO A 5 9.94 -17.30 -39.37
C PRO A 5 11.15 -16.35 -39.37
N ASN A 6 10.92 -15.06 -39.12
CA ASN A 6 11.95 -14.03 -39.03
C ASN A 6 12.80 -14.19 -37.76
N THR A 7 12.29 -14.92 -36.76
CA THR A 7 12.92 -15.22 -35.47
C THR A 7 12.42 -16.55 -34.93
N CYS A 8 13.18 -17.21 -34.04
CA CYS A 8 12.77 -18.47 -33.41
C CYS A 8 11.42 -18.44 -32.66
N VAL A 9 10.88 -17.25 -32.34
CA VAL A 9 9.64 -17.07 -31.58
C VAL A 9 8.40 -16.81 -32.45
N ASP A 10 8.56 -16.54 -33.75
CA ASP A 10 7.45 -16.24 -34.66
C ASP A 10 6.36 -17.33 -34.69
N PRO A 11 6.68 -18.64 -34.62
CA PRO A 11 5.65 -19.69 -34.57
C PRO A 11 4.69 -19.61 -33.37
N TYR A 12 5.07 -18.93 -32.30
CA TYR A 12 4.29 -18.88 -31.05
C TYR A 12 3.49 -17.58 -30.87
N LEU A 13 3.66 -16.61 -31.76
CA LEU A 13 3.03 -15.28 -31.63
C LEU A 13 1.50 -15.33 -31.68
N ASP A 14 0.93 -16.18 -32.54
CA ASP A 14 -0.52 -16.30 -32.68
C ASP A 14 -1.14 -16.91 -31.41
N SER A 15 -0.52 -17.95 -30.85
CA SER A 15 -0.93 -18.54 -29.57
C SER A 15 -0.81 -17.54 -28.43
N PHE A 16 0.26 -16.75 -28.41
CA PHE A 16 0.46 -15.71 -27.42
C PHE A 16 -0.64 -14.65 -27.54
N ALA A 17 -1.00 -14.22 -28.76
CA ALA A 17 -2.09 -13.26 -28.98
C ALA A 17 -3.45 -13.78 -28.49
N GLN A 18 -3.74 -15.07 -28.71
CA GLN A 18 -4.96 -15.72 -28.25
C GLN A 18 -5.06 -15.77 -26.72
N SER A 19 -3.94 -15.90 -26.00
CA SER A 19 -3.92 -15.85 -24.52
C SER A 19 -4.44 -14.53 -23.94
N PHE A 20 -4.48 -13.46 -24.75
CA PHE A 20 -5.01 -12.14 -24.35
C PHE A 20 -6.48 -11.91 -24.75
N ALA A 21 -7.10 -12.84 -25.49
CA ALA A 21 -8.45 -12.67 -26.03
C ALA A 21 -9.52 -12.51 -24.92
N ALA A 22 -9.33 -13.16 -23.77
CA ALA A 22 -10.22 -13.04 -22.61
C ALA A 22 -10.17 -11.67 -21.90
N ALA A 23 -9.15 -10.86 -22.17
CA ALA A 23 -8.87 -9.62 -21.43
C ALA A 23 -9.11 -8.33 -22.26
N SER A 24 -9.62 -8.46 -23.50
CA SER A 24 -10.04 -7.34 -24.37
C SER A 24 -8.99 -6.23 -24.54
N TYR A 25 -7.74 -6.61 -24.81
CA TYR A 25 -6.65 -5.67 -25.08
C TYR A 25 -6.85 -4.91 -26.40
N ARG A 26 -6.38 -3.65 -26.47
CA ARG A 26 -6.45 -2.82 -27.69
C ARG A 26 -5.48 -3.33 -28.77
N ALA A 27 -5.88 -3.21 -30.04
CA ALA A 27 -5.05 -3.59 -31.19
C ALA A 27 -3.67 -2.91 -31.23
N CYS A 28 -3.55 -1.65 -30.77
CA CYS A 28 -2.27 -0.96 -30.66
C CYS A 28 -1.33 -1.62 -29.63
N THR A 29 -1.85 -2.13 -28.51
CA THR A 29 -1.08 -2.84 -27.49
C THR A 29 -0.56 -4.18 -28.03
N MET A 30 -1.35 -4.88 -28.83
CA MET A 30 -0.93 -6.14 -29.46
C MET A 30 0.22 -5.94 -30.45
N ARG A 31 0.20 -4.86 -31.25
CA ARG A 31 1.33 -4.51 -32.13
C ARG A 31 2.62 -4.28 -31.34
N THR A 32 2.53 -3.62 -30.19
CA THR A 32 3.68 -3.45 -29.29
C THR A 32 4.20 -4.79 -28.76
N TYR A 33 3.32 -5.70 -28.35
CA TYR A 33 3.70 -7.02 -27.83
C TYR A 33 4.39 -7.87 -28.90
N PHE A 34 3.91 -7.88 -30.15
CA PHE A 34 4.59 -8.57 -31.25
C PHE A 34 5.97 -7.98 -31.56
N HIS A 35 6.11 -6.66 -31.49
CA HIS A 35 7.42 -6.01 -31.65
C HIS A 35 8.40 -6.45 -30.55
N LEU A 36 7.94 -6.48 -29.29
CA LEU A 36 8.75 -6.94 -28.16
C LEU A 36 9.10 -8.43 -28.27
N ALA A 37 8.16 -9.26 -28.73
CA ALA A 37 8.38 -10.69 -28.93
C ALA A 37 9.49 -10.93 -29.95
N ARG A 38 9.40 -10.32 -31.13
CA ARG A 38 10.45 -10.42 -32.16
C ARG A 38 11.79 -9.86 -31.70
N LYS A 39 11.79 -8.80 -30.88
CA LYS A 39 13.03 -8.30 -30.26
C LYS A 39 13.66 -9.36 -29.34
N LEU A 40 12.86 -10.01 -28.51
CA LEU A 40 13.31 -11.12 -27.68
C LEU A 40 13.81 -12.30 -28.53
N GLY A 41 13.10 -12.66 -29.60
CA GLY A 41 13.51 -13.70 -30.54
C GLY A 41 14.88 -13.44 -31.15
N LYS A 42 15.17 -12.21 -31.58
CA LYS A 42 16.53 -11.85 -32.07
C LYS A 42 17.62 -12.01 -31.02
N LEU A 43 17.31 -11.70 -29.75
CA LEU A 43 18.27 -11.89 -28.65
C LEU A 43 18.51 -13.38 -28.37
N MET A 44 17.46 -14.19 -28.45
CA MET A 44 17.53 -15.64 -28.31
C MET A 44 18.35 -16.24 -29.46
N ASP A 45 18.06 -15.86 -30.70
CA ASP A 45 18.79 -16.30 -31.89
C ASP A 45 20.29 -15.94 -31.79
N GLY A 46 20.61 -14.70 -31.37
CA GLY A 46 21.98 -14.23 -31.18
C GLY A 46 22.73 -14.91 -30.03
N ALA A 47 22.01 -15.45 -29.05
CA ALA A 47 22.56 -16.19 -27.91
C ALA A 47 22.51 -17.72 -28.11
N GLY A 48 21.96 -18.21 -29.22
CA GLY A 48 21.78 -19.64 -29.47
C GLY A 48 20.78 -20.33 -28.54
N ILE A 49 19.78 -19.59 -28.03
CA ILE A 49 18.79 -20.07 -27.07
C ILE A 49 17.52 -20.47 -27.82
N GLU A 50 17.13 -21.73 -27.71
CA GLU A 50 15.89 -22.22 -28.30
C GLU A 50 14.66 -21.83 -27.45
N PRO A 51 13.47 -21.65 -28.06
CA PRO A 51 12.23 -21.42 -27.34
C PRO A 51 11.90 -22.49 -26.29
N SER A 52 12.35 -23.72 -26.50
CA SER A 52 12.15 -24.86 -25.60
C SER A 52 12.97 -24.79 -24.30
N THR A 53 14.09 -24.05 -24.31
CA THR A 53 15.00 -23.89 -23.17
C THR A 53 14.87 -22.53 -22.50
N LEU A 54 13.97 -21.67 -23.00
CA LEU A 54 13.75 -20.34 -22.47
C LEU A 54 13.02 -20.37 -21.13
N THR A 55 13.77 -20.24 -20.03
CA THR A 55 13.19 -20.07 -18.69
C THR A 55 12.81 -18.61 -18.43
N PRO A 56 11.86 -18.33 -17.51
CA PRO A 56 11.49 -16.96 -17.15
C PRO A 56 12.67 -16.12 -16.65
N ASP A 57 13.63 -16.74 -15.95
CA ASP A 57 14.84 -16.06 -15.44
C ASP A 57 15.86 -15.80 -16.56
N LEU A 58 16.06 -16.75 -17.48
CA LEU A 58 16.90 -16.55 -18.65
C LEU A 58 16.33 -15.44 -19.55
N ALA A 59 15.01 -15.40 -19.71
CA ALA A 59 14.32 -14.34 -20.44
C ALA A 59 14.47 -12.96 -19.78
N ASP A 60 14.39 -12.89 -18.44
CA ASP A 60 14.62 -11.66 -17.68
C ASP A 60 16.08 -11.18 -17.82
N GLN A 61 17.06 -12.09 -17.75
CA GLN A 61 18.48 -11.78 -17.93
C GLN A 61 18.77 -11.25 -19.34
N LEU A 62 18.31 -11.95 -20.39
CA LEU A 62 18.44 -11.51 -21.78
C LEU A 62 17.79 -10.15 -22.03
N ALA A 63 16.66 -9.88 -21.39
CA ALA A 63 15.98 -8.60 -21.56
C ALA A 63 16.66 -7.45 -20.79
N ARG A 64 17.50 -7.75 -19.79
CA ARG A 64 18.25 -6.75 -18.99
C ARG A 64 19.58 -6.35 -19.59
N THR A 65 20.17 -7.15 -20.49
CA THR A 65 21.40 -6.77 -21.22
C THR A 65 21.16 -5.62 -22.19
N GLU A 66 19.90 -5.35 -22.56
CA GLU A 66 19.49 -4.22 -23.37
C GLU A 66 19.28 -2.95 -22.54
N ALA A 67 20.21 -1.99 -22.65
CA ALA A 67 20.19 -0.72 -21.92
C ALA A 67 19.01 0.23 -22.27
N ARG A 68 18.36 0.03 -23.42
CA ARG A 68 17.17 0.79 -23.86
C ARG A 68 16.03 -0.14 -24.24
N GLY A 69 15.03 -0.23 -23.36
CA GLY A 69 13.71 -0.72 -23.75
C GLY A 69 13.07 0.24 -24.78
N PRO A 70 12.22 -0.23 -25.70
CA PRO A 70 11.51 0.65 -26.61
C PRO A 70 10.54 1.56 -25.82
N ASP A 71 10.36 2.80 -26.27
CA ASP A 71 9.54 3.85 -25.64
C ASP A 71 8.04 3.53 -25.76
N THR A 72 7.63 2.49 -25.04
CA THR A 72 6.34 1.80 -25.19
C THR A 72 5.58 1.77 -23.87
N GLY A 73 6.15 2.33 -22.80
CA GLY A 73 5.63 2.27 -21.43
C GLY A 73 5.68 0.88 -20.78
N ILE A 74 6.05 -0.17 -21.52
CA ILE A 74 6.16 -1.55 -21.04
C ILE A 74 7.63 -1.85 -20.75
N ARG A 75 7.91 -2.34 -19.54
CA ARG A 75 9.26 -2.77 -19.18
C ARG A 75 9.58 -4.09 -19.88
N PHE A 76 10.59 -4.08 -20.76
CA PHE A 76 10.92 -5.21 -21.63
C PHE A 76 11.15 -6.53 -20.87
N HIS A 77 11.82 -6.51 -19.73
CA HIS A 77 12.03 -7.72 -18.92
C HIS A 77 10.74 -8.31 -18.32
N HIS A 78 9.74 -7.49 -17.98
CA HIS A 78 8.42 -8.00 -17.57
C HIS A 78 7.72 -8.70 -18.74
N PHE A 79 7.87 -8.15 -19.94
CA PHE A 79 7.35 -8.78 -21.15
C PHE A 79 8.05 -10.12 -21.42
N ALA A 80 9.39 -10.15 -21.38
CA ALA A 80 10.17 -11.34 -21.72
C ALA A 80 9.87 -12.51 -20.78
N ARG A 81 9.80 -12.24 -19.47
CA ARG A 81 9.40 -13.22 -18.46
C ARG A 81 8.01 -13.79 -18.75
N ARG A 82 7.04 -12.93 -19.05
CA ARG A 82 5.66 -13.34 -19.37
C ARG A 82 5.56 -14.14 -20.66
N PHE A 83 6.38 -13.84 -21.65
CA PHE A 83 6.44 -14.61 -22.89
C PHE A 83 7.02 -16.01 -22.64
N ALA A 84 8.06 -16.13 -21.82
CA ALA A 84 8.58 -17.43 -21.38
C ALA A 84 7.55 -18.24 -20.58
N GLU A 85 6.80 -17.60 -19.68
CA GLU A 85 5.68 -18.24 -18.97
C GLU A 85 4.62 -18.78 -19.96
N HIS A 86 4.27 -18.01 -21.00
CA HIS A 86 3.37 -18.49 -22.05
C HIS A 86 3.92 -19.70 -22.81
N LEU A 87 5.22 -19.71 -23.15
CA LEU A 87 5.85 -20.88 -23.80
C LEU A 87 5.78 -22.13 -22.93
N ILE A 88 5.85 -21.98 -21.61
CA ILE A 88 5.64 -23.09 -20.66
C ILE A 88 4.16 -23.54 -20.68
N ASP A 89 3.23 -22.60 -20.65
CA ASP A 89 1.78 -22.89 -20.63
C ASP A 89 1.31 -23.66 -21.88
N ILE A 90 1.89 -23.37 -23.04
CA ILE A 90 1.59 -24.09 -24.30
C ILE A 90 2.44 -25.36 -24.49
N GLY A 91 3.27 -25.73 -23.50
CA GLY A 91 4.09 -26.94 -23.51
C GLY A 91 5.32 -26.89 -24.42
N VAL A 92 5.73 -25.71 -24.88
CA VAL A 92 6.91 -25.52 -25.73
C VAL A 92 8.19 -25.50 -24.91
N ALA A 93 8.18 -24.78 -23.78
CA ALA A 93 9.27 -24.75 -22.82
C ALA A 93 8.93 -25.64 -21.62
N GLN A 94 9.94 -26.27 -21.01
CA GLN A 94 9.72 -26.99 -19.76
C GLN A 94 9.81 -26.03 -18.57
N PRO A 95 8.91 -26.16 -17.58
CA PRO A 95 9.08 -25.44 -16.33
C PRO A 95 10.39 -25.89 -15.68
N VAL A 96 11.15 -24.94 -15.12
CA VAL A 96 12.34 -25.27 -14.35
C VAL A 96 11.90 -26.20 -13.20
N PRO A 97 12.50 -27.40 -13.07
CA PRO A 97 12.13 -28.31 -11.99
C PRO A 97 12.39 -27.62 -10.66
N VAL A 98 11.33 -27.49 -9.86
CA VAL A 98 11.41 -26.90 -8.53
C VAL A 98 12.28 -27.81 -7.67
N THR A 99 13.36 -27.27 -7.10
CA THR A 99 14.22 -28.06 -6.22
C THR A 99 13.44 -28.48 -4.98
N GLU A 100 13.84 -29.58 -4.34
CA GLU A 100 13.20 -30.03 -3.08
C GLU A 100 13.21 -28.93 -2.02
N ALA A 101 14.31 -28.16 -1.93
CA ALA A 101 14.43 -27.02 -1.04
C ALA A 101 13.38 -25.91 -1.35
N GLN A 102 13.18 -25.59 -2.62
CA GLN A 102 12.18 -24.61 -3.06
C GLN A 102 10.75 -25.11 -2.79
N ALA A 103 10.48 -26.39 -3.02
CA ALA A 103 9.18 -27.01 -2.74
C ALA A 103 8.86 -27.00 -1.24
N ALA A 104 9.81 -27.41 -0.39
CA ALA A 104 9.67 -27.38 1.07
C ALA A 104 9.40 -25.96 1.58
N ARG A 105 10.07 -24.97 0.99
CA ARG A 105 9.86 -23.56 1.32
C ARG A 105 8.52 -23.01 0.90
N ALA A 106 8.05 -23.35 -0.30
CA ALA A 106 6.71 -22.99 -0.76
C ALA A 106 5.63 -23.60 0.15
N ALA A 107 5.78 -24.87 0.54
CA ALA A 107 4.88 -25.55 1.46
C ALA A 107 4.81 -24.85 2.83
N LEU A 108 5.96 -24.54 3.43
CA LEU A 108 6.02 -23.81 4.71
C LEU A 108 5.29 -22.45 4.64
N LEU A 109 5.50 -21.70 3.57
CA LEU A 109 4.87 -20.39 3.39
C LEU A 109 3.37 -20.49 3.13
N ALA A 110 2.91 -21.52 2.42
CA ALA A 110 1.49 -21.79 2.23
C ALA A 110 0.80 -22.15 3.54
N GLU A 111 1.42 -23.00 4.36
CA GLU A 111 0.92 -23.33 5.70
C GLU A 111 0.90 -22.10 6.62
N PHE A 112 1.94 -21.27 6.54
CA PHE A 112 2.00 -20.02 7.28
C PHE A 112 0.93 -19.03 6.82
N GLU A 113 0.70 -18.89 5.52
CA GLU A 113 -0.39 -18.08 4.97
C GLU A 113 -1.73 -18.56 5.51
N ASN A 114 -1.99 -19.87 5.46
CA ASN A 114 -3.21 -20.46 6.01
C ASN A 114 -3.37 -20.13 7.50
N TYR A 115 -2.32 -20.20 8.30
CA TYR A 115 -2.34 -19.76 9.70
C TYR A 115 -2.68 -18.27 9.84
N LEU A 116 -2.10 -17.39 9.01
CA LEU A 116 -2.37 -15.96 9.06
C LEU A 116 -3.81 -15.61 8.67
N VAL A 117 -4.40 -16.38 7.75
CA VAL A 117 -5.79 -16.24 7.31
C VAL A 117 -6.74 -16.78 8.38
N THR A 118 -6.60 -18.06 8.74
CA THR A 118 -7.60 -18.80 9.51
C THR A 118 -7.53 -18.51 11.01
N GLN A 119 -6.33 -18.50 11.59
CA GLN A 119 -6.16 -18.38 13.03
C GLN A 119 -5.93 -16.93 13.47
N ARG A 120 -5.21 -16.14 12.66
CA ARG A 120 -4.88 -14.74 13.00
C ARG A 120 -5.87 -13.73 12.42
N GLY A 121 -6.65 -14.11 11.41
CA GLY A 121 -7.63 -13.22 10.77
C GLY A 121 -7.02 -11.93 10.23
N LEU A 122 -5.77 -11.97 9.74
CA LEU A 122 -5.09 -10.77 9.28
C LEU A 122 -5.62 -10.29 7.92
N SER A 123 -5.55 -8.99 7.67
CA SER A 123 -5.92 -8.45 6.35
C SER A 123 -4.99 -8.97 5.24
N PRO A 124 -5.48 -9.12 3.99
CA PRO A 124 -4.65 -9.59 2.86
C PRO A 124 -3.36 -8.79 2.69
N ARG A 125 -3.41 -7.47 2.90
CA ARG A 125 -2.23 -6.61 2.83
C ARG A 125 -1.21 -6.94 3.92
N THR A 126 -1.67 -7.17 5.15
CA THR A 126 -0.79 -7.58 6.25
C THR A 126 -0.19 -8.95 6.00
N ILE A 127 -0.97 -9.90 5.47
CA ILE A 127 -0.52 -11.23 5.09
C ILE A 127 0.60 -11.12 4.04
N TYR A 128 0.36 -10.39 2.94
CA TYR A 128 1.35 -10.14 1.90
C TYR A 128 2.69 -9.63 2.46
N HIS A 129 2.66 -8.60 3.31
CA HIS A 129 3.89 -8.08 3.91
C HIS A 129 4.54 -9.08 4.88
N THR A 130 3.75 -9.83 5.63
CA THR A 130 4.27 -10.83 6.58
C THR A 130 4.95 -11.99 5.85
N LEU A 131 4.30 -12.54 4.82
CA LEU A 131 4.88 -13.57 3.95
C LEU A 131 6.13 -13.07 3.25
N ARG A 132 6.11 -11.84 2.72
CA ARG A 132 7.27 -11.23 2.08
C ARG A 132 8.47 -11.15 3.02
N PHE A 133 8.29 -10.72 4.27
CA PHE A 133 9.40 -10.65 5.23
C PHE A 133 9.83 -12.02 5.74
N ALA A 134 8.91 -12.96 5.92
CA ALA A 134 9.26 -14.35 6.23
C ALA A 134 10.12 -14.96 5.12
N ASN A 135 9.69 -14.82 3.86
CA ASN A 135 10.45 -15.28 2.71
C ASN A 135 11.85 -14.64 2.66
N ARG A 136 11.94 -13.32 2.81
CA ARG A 136 13.24 -12.63 2.80
C ARG A 136 14.17 -13.05 3.94
N LEU A 137 13.64 -13.42 5.11
CA LEU A 137 14.45 -13.97 6.20
C LEU A 137 15.02 -15.34 5.81
N LEU A 138 14.19 -16.20 5.21
CA LEU A 138 14.61 -17.51 4.74
C LEU A 138 15.67 -17.37 3.62
N ASP A 139 15.48 -16.45 2.68
CA ASP A 139 16.49 -16.10 1.67
C ASP A 139 17.81 -15.68 2.31
N HIS A 140 17.74 -14.81 3.32
CA HIS A 140 18.94 -14.26 3.96
C HIS A 140 19.75 -15.33 4.70
N ARG A 141 19.09 -16.32 5.32
CA ARG A 141 19.76 -17.36 6.12
C ARG A 141 20.16 -18.60 5.29
N PHE A 142 19.29 -19.05 4.40
CA PHE A 142 19.44 -20.33 3.70
C PHE A 142 19.68 -20.17 2.20
N GLY A 143 19.33 -19.03 1.61
CA GLY A 143 19.41 -18.82 0.16
C GLY A 143 18.60 -19.88 -0.59
N GLU A 144 19.27 -20.60 -1.50
CA GLU A 144 18.71 -21.71 -2.28
C GLU A 144 18.92 -23.08 -1.61
N ALA A 145 19.66 -23.14 -0.51
CA ALA A 145 19.94 -24.39 0.19
C ALA A 145 18.71 -24.89 0.97
N THR A 146 18.70 -26.18 1.28
CA THR A 146 17.68 -26.81 2.13
C THR A 146 17.62 -26.11 3.49
N MET A 147 16.40 -25.78 3.92
CA MET A 147 16.18 -25.03 5.17
C MET A 147 16.30 -25.94 6.39
N ASP A 148 17.28 -25.69 7.25
CA ASP A 148 17.34 -26.26 8.61
C ASP A 148 16.78 -25.26 9.62
N LEU A 149 15.44 -25.23 9.71
CA LEU A 149 14.73 -24.29 10.60
C LEU A 149 15.07 -24.46 12.09
N PRO A 150 15.28 -25.69 12.62
CA PRO A 150 15.81 -25.89 13.97
C PRO A 150 17.16 -25.22 14.25
N ASP A 151 18.00 -25.03 13.22
CA ASP A 151 19.29 -24.34 13.35
C ASP A 151 19.16 -22.80 13.37
N LEU A 152 17.98 -22.23 13.13
CA LEU A 152 17.81 -20.77 13.16
C LEU A 152 18.22 -20.19 14.54
N ARG A 153 19.14 -19.23 14.55
CA ARG A 153 19.68 -18.60 15.77
C ARG A 153 19.25 -17.14 15.93
N PRO A 154 19.33 -16.59 17.15
CA PRO A 154 19.12 -15.16 17.38
C PRO A 154 19.98 -14.25 16.49
N ALA A 155 21.23 -14.65 16.23
CA ALA A 155 22.16 -13.89 15.38
C ALA A 155 21.64 -13.74 13.94
N ASP A 156 21.02 -14.78 13.38
CA ASP A 156 20.45 -14.76 12.02
C ASP A 156 19.31 -13.75 11.90
N VAL A 157 18.46 -13.71 12.93
CA VAL A 157 17.31 -12.78 13.01
C VAL A 157 17.80 -11.34 13.11
N ILE A 158 18.80 -11.08 13.96
CA ILE A 158 19.37 -9.74 14.15
C ILE A 158 20.07 -9.30 12.86
N GLY A 159 20.94 -10.15 12.28
CA GLY A 159 21.65 -9.89 11.04
C GLY A 159 20.70 -9.60 9.88
N PHE A 160 19.58 -10.34 9.77
CA PHE A 160 18.55 -10.04 8.77
C PHE A 160 17.92 -8.66 8.97
N ILE A 161 17.57 -8.29 10.20
CA ILE A 161 16.94 -7.00 10.49
C ILE A 161 17.92 -5.86 10.17
N GLU A 162 19.20 -6.01 10.50
CA GLU A 162 20.25 -5.06 10.14
C GLU A 162 20.41 -4.94 8.62
N HIS A 163 20.44 -6.07 7.90
CA HIS A 163 20.52 -6.10 6.44
C HIS A 163 19.34 -5.36 5.78
N VAL A 164 18.11 -5.60 6.25
CA VAL A 164 16.93 -4.91 5.73
C VAL A 164 16.97 -3.42 6.06
N LEU A 165 17.36 -3.05 7.28
CA LEU A 165 17.41 -1.64 7.69
C LEU A 165 18.57 -0.87 7.05
N ALA A 166 19.65 -1.54 6.64
CA ALA A 166 20.73 -0.90 5.88
C ALA A 166 20.22 -0.31 4.55
N THR A 167 19.34 -1.03 3.86
CA THR A 167 18.77 -0.62 2.57
C THR A 167 17.46 0.16 2.70
N ALA A 168 16.66 -0.12 3.73
CA ALA A 168 15.35 0.46 3.97
C ALA A 168 15.22 1.07 5.37
N ARG A 169 16.13 2.00 5.71
CA ARG A 169 16.27 2.64 7.06
C ARG A 169 14.98 3.17 7.71
N ARG A 170 13.91 3.40 6.92
CA ARG A 170 12.62 3.93 7.41
C ARG A 170 11.53 2.89 7.61
N ASP A 171 11.75 1.62 7.25
CA ASP A 171 10.75 0.58 7.44
C ASP A 171 10.69 0.16 8.91
N LYS A 172 9.65 0.63 9.61
CA LYS A 172 9.41 0.32 11.03
C LYS A 172 8.61 -0.97 11.23
N THR A 173 8.21 -1.65 10.16
CA THR A 173 7.27 -2.78 10.20
C THR A 173 7.96 -4.14 10.18
N VAL A 174 9.21 -4.20 9.69
CA VAL A 174 10.03 -5.42 9.57
C VAL A 174 9.99 -6.26 10.85
N ALA A 175 10.33 -5.64 11.99
CA ALA A 175 10.36 -6.33 13.28
C ALA A 175 8.99 -6.90 13.69
N THR A 176 7.89 -6.28 13.28
CA THR A 176 6.55 -6.82 13.55
C THR A 176 6.29 -8.08 12.74
N HIS A 177 6.56 -8.03 11.43
CA HIS A 177 6.34 -9.16 10.52
C HIS A 177 7.22 -10.36 10.84
N VAL A 178 8.52 -10.13 11.09
CA VAL A 178 9.46 -11.17 11.50
C VAL A 178 9.03 -11.82 12.80
N ARG A 179 8.60 -11.02 13.80
CA ARG A 179 8.12 -11.55 15.08
C ARG A 179 6.91 -12.47 14.90
N ILE A 180 5.96 -12.13 14.03
CA ILE A 180 4.79 -12.97 13.76
C ILE A 180 5.22 -14.32 13.17
N PHE A 181 6.18 -14.32 12.23
CA PHE A 181 6.67 -15.56 11.64
C PHE A 181 7.44 -16.44 12.64
N LEU A 182 8.32 -15.86 13.45
CA LEU A 182 9.06 -16.61 14.47
C LEU A 182 8.13 -17.18 15.57
N GLN A 183 7.07 -16.45 15.93
CA GLN A 183 6.03 -16.97 16.82
C GLN A 183 5.32 -18.17 16.22
N TYR A 184 5.05 -18.15 14.91
CA TYR A 184 4.45 -19.29 14.21
C TYR A 184 5.37 -20.52 14.20
N LEU A 185 6.66 -20.35 13.89
CA LEU A 185 7.63 -21.45 13.92
C LEU A 185 7.74 -22.07 15.33
N PHE A 186 7.79 -21.24 16.37
CA PHE A 186 7.81 -21.71 17.74
C PHE A 186 6.51 -22.42 18.15
N ALA A 187 5.35 -21.85 17.81
CA ALA A 187 4.05 -22.45 18.13
C ALA A 187 3.83 -23.81 17.44
N ARG A 188 4.49 -24.04 16.29
CA ARG A 188 4.50 -25.34 15.60
C ARG A 188 5.55 -26.32 16.12
N GLY A 189 6.39 -25.93 17.07
CA GLY A 189 7.49 -26.75 17.56
C GLY A 189 8.66 -26.91 16.57
N VAL A 190 8.71 -26.09 15.51
CA VAL A 190 9.80 -26.14 14.51
C VAL A 190 11.10 -25.61 15.11
N THR A 191 11.03 -24.57 15.93
CA THR A 191 12.18 -24.03 16.66
C THR A 191 12.05 -24.39 18.14
N ALA A 192 13.13 -24.88 18.75
CA ALA A 192 13.13 -25.27 20.17
C ALA A 192 12.92 -24.09 21.14
N THR A 193 13.29 -22.88 20.72
CA THR A 193 13.15 -21.66 21.52
C THR A 193 12.34 -20.59 20.78
N ASN A 194 11.73 -19.68 21.54
CA ASN A 194 10.95 -18.58 20.98
C ASN A 194 11.85 -17.44 20.50
N LEU A 195 12.37 -17.56 19.27
CA LEU A 195 13.23 -16.56 18.64
C LEU A 195 12.53 -15.20 18.44
N ALA A 196 11.20 -15.12 18.56
CA ALA A 196 10.48 -13.85 18.44
C ALA A 196 10.90 -12.82 19.52
N LEU A 197 11.49 -13.30 20.63
CA LEU A 197 12.05 -12.50 21.72
C LEU A 197 13.40 -11.86 21.39
N SER A 198 14.16 -12.41 20.44
CA SER A 198 15.45 -11.82 20.01
C SER A 198 15.28 -10.66 19.03
N VAL A 199 14.07 -10.50 18.46
CA VAL A 199 13.76 -9.42 17.51
C VAL A 199 13.91 -8.06 18.20
N PRO A 200 14.87 -7.22 17.78
CA PRO A 200 15.11 -5.92 18.40
C PRO A 200 13.86 -5.05 18.42
N LYS A 201 13.66 -4.33 19.52
CA LYS A 201 12.67 -3.26 19.55
C LYS A 201 13.23 -2.11 18.72
N THR A 202 12.59 -1.80 17.59
CA THR A 202 12.92 -0.58 16.84
C THR A 202 12.73 0.61 17.77
N ALA A 203 13.81 1.34 18.04
CA ALA A 203 13.75 2.54 18.86
C ALA A 203 12.75 3.51 18.22
N LYS A 204 11.59 3.67 18.85
CA LYS A 204 10.73 4.81 18.58
C LYS A 204 11.43 5.98 19.23
N ARG A 205 12.34 6.64 18.49
CA ARG A 205 12.69 8.02 18.83
C ARG A 205 11.35 8.74 18.85
N TRP A 206 10.90 9.13 20.04
CA TRP A 206 9.72 9.96 20.20
C TRP A 206 10.09 11.27 19.54
N ASP A 207 9.95 11.33 18.21
CA ASP A 207 10.29 12.52 17.44
C ASP A 207 9.59 13.68 18.14
N VAL A 208 10.40 14.64 18.57
CA VAL A 208 10.02 15.86 19.33
C VAL A 208 9.13 16.78 18.48
N ARG A 209 8.69 16.30 17.31
CA ARG A 209 7.93 17.07 16.32
C ARG A 209 6.48 17.14 16.75
N LEU A 210 5.93 18.34 16.66
CA LEU A 210 4.50 18.58 16.82
C LEU A 210 3.71 17.83 15.74
N PRO A 211 2.45 17.44 16.02
CA PRO A 211 1.56 16.91 15.00
C PRO A 211 1.48 17.83 13.79
N ARG A 212 1.53 17.21 12.61
CA ARG A 212 1.57 17.91 11.34
C ARG A 212 0.16 18.34 10.97
N HIS A 213 -0.08 19.64 10.95
CA HIS A 213 -1.40 20.21 10.68
C HIS A 213 -1.29 21.44 9.76
N LEU A 214 -2.42 21.81 9.16
CA LEU A 214 -2.65 23.09 8.52
C LEU A 214 -3.36 24.03 9.51
N SER A 215 -3.22 25.33 9.32
CA SER A 215 -4.08 26.32 9.98
C SER A 215 -5.55 26.13 9.54
N PRO A 216 -6.54 26.62 10.30
CA PRO A 216 -7.94 26.61 9.88
C PRO A 216 -8.14 27.19 8.47
N ASP A 217 -7.58 28.37 8.21
CA ASP A 217 -7.65 29.00 6.89
C ASP A 217 -6.96 28.17 5.79
N GLY A 218 -5.87 27.48 6.15
CA GLY A 218 -5.17 26.58 5.23
C GLY A 218 -6.01 25.34 4.87
N VAL A 219 -6.80 24.83 5.80
CA VAL A 219 -7.76 23.74 5.53
C VAL A 219 -8.85 24.24 4.58
N GLU A 220 -9.45 25.39 4.85
CA GLU A 220 -10.50 25.96 3.99
C GLU A 220 -9.98 26.28 2.58
N ALA A 221 -8.76 26.85 2.46
CA ALA A 221 -8.13 27.11 1.18
C ALA A 221 -7.91 25.82 0.35
N VAL A 222 -7.44 24.74 0.99
CA VAL A 222 -7.27 23.43 0.35
C VAL A 222 -8.60 22.85 -0.11
N LEU A 223 -9.64 22.96 0.71
CA LEU A 223 -10.99 22.50 0.38
C LEU A 223 -11.58 23.30 -0.79
N ALA A 224 -11.45 24.63 -0.78
CA ALA A 224 -11.89 25.50 -1.86
C ALA A 224 -11.18 25.19 -3.18
N SER A 225 -9.84 25.06 -3.14
CA SER A 225 -9.06 24.71 -4.33
C SER A 225 -9.46 23.36 -4.94
N ALA A 226 -9.82 22.36 -4.12
CA ALA A 226 -10.33 21.10 -4.63
C ALA A 226 -11.72 21.25 -5.25
N ARG A 227 -12.59 22.08 -4.64
CA ARG A 227 -13.94 22.36 -5.13
C ARG A 227 -13.96 23.06 -6.48
N ASP A 228 -13.02 23.96 -6.71
CA ASP A 228 -12.93 24.79 -7.92
C ASP A 228 -12.25 24.06 -9.10
N ASP A 229 -11.79 22.81 -8.92
CA ASP A 229 -11.26 22.01 -10.02
C ASP A 229 -12.37 21.62 -11.00
N GLN A 230 -12.30 22.14 -12.22
CA GLN A 230 -13.32 21.91 -13.25
C GLN A 230 -13.41 20.46 -13.75
N ARG A 231 -12.43 19.60 -13.44
CA ARG A 231 -12.40 18.23 -13.94
C ARG A 231 -13.13 17.27 -13.00
N TYR A 232 -12.83 17.33 -11.70
CA TYR A 232 -13.30 16.38 -10.69
C TYR A 232 -13.59 17.04 -9.32
N GLY A 233 -13.96 18.32 -9.34
CA GLY A 233 -14.00 19.15 -8.15
C GLY A 233 -15.02 18.69 -7.12
N ALA A 234 -16.19 18.18 -7.52
CA ALA A 234 -17.18 17.69 -6.57
C ALA A 234 -16.71 16.42 -5.87
N ARG A 235 -16.11 15.47 -6.60
CA ARG A 235 -15.53 14.25 -6.03
C ARG A 235 -14.42 14.61 -5.04
N ASP A 236 -13.45 15.37 -5.51
CA ASP A 236 -12.20 15.61 -4.78
C ASP A 236 -12.46 16.46 -3.54
N TYR A 237 -13.34 17.48 -3.65
CA TYR A 237 -13.84 18.23 -2.51
C TYR A 237 -14.54 17.34 -1.48
N ALA A 238 -15.49 16.49 -1.90
CA ALA A 238 -16.21 15.61 -0.98
C ALA A 238 -15.28 14.63 -0.26
N MET A 239 -14.29 14.06 -0.96
CA MET A 239 -13.29 13.18 -0.38
C MET A 239 -12.43 13.88 0.69
N LEU A 240 -11.95 15.10 0.42
CA LEU A 240 -11.17 15.87 1.39
C LEU A 240 -12.04 16.40 2.54
N LEU A 241 -13.27 16.79 2.27
CA LEU A 241 -14.21 17.31 3.25
C LEU A 241 -14.53 16.28 4.33
N LEU A 242 -14.79 15.02 3.94
CA LEU A 242 -15.00 13.91 4.87
C LEU A 242 -13.80 13.73 5.83
N MET A 243 -12.58 13.98 5.34
CA MET A 243 -11.39 13.88 6.18
C MET A 243 -11.21 15.10 7.08
N ALA A 244 -11.55 16.29 6.60
CA ALA A 244 -11.42 17.53 7.35
C ALA A 244 -12.49 17.66 8.45
N ARG A 245 -13.73 17.25 8.19
CA ARG A 245 -14.87 17.43 9.11
C ARG A 245 -15.14 16.20 9.98
N LEU A 246 -15.06 15.00 9.41
CA LEU A 246 -15.36 13.74 10.12
C LEU A 246 -14.10 12.96 10.51
N GLY A 247 -12.91 13.50 10.19
CA GLY A 247 -11.64 12.90 10.56
C GLY A 247 -11.36 11.55 9.88
N LEU A 248 -12.04 11.19 8.78
CA LEU A 248 -11.88 9.87 8.17
C LEU A 248 -10.44 9.61 7.67
N ARG A 249 -10.02 8.34 7.69
CA ARG A 249 -8.77 7.91 7.03
C ARG A 249 -9.02 7.79 5.53
N ALA A 250 -8.00 8.03 4.69
CA ALA A 250 -8.15 7.93 3.23
C ALA A 250 -8.67 6.56 2.76
N VAL A 251 -8.24 5.47 3.42
CA VAL A 251 -8.74 4.11 3.14
C VAL A 251 -10.20 3.92 3.54
N GLU A 252 -10.68 4.63 4.56
CA GLU A 252 -12.09 4.60 4.94
C GLU A 252 -12.91 5.37 3.91
N VAL A 253 -12.47 6.56 3.50
CA VAL A 253 -13.13 7.38 2.46
C VAL A 253 -13.35 6.60 1.17
N ILE A 254 -12.31 5.96 0.63
CA ILE A 254 -12.44 5.22 -0.64
C ILE A 254 -13.24 3.92 -0.52
N ALA A 255 -13.47 3.43 0.71
CA ALA A 255 -14.18 2.17 0.97
C ALA A 255 -15.68 2.37 1.20
N ILE A 256 -16.15 3.61 1.37
CA ILE A 256 -17.57 3.93 1.57
C ILE A 256 -18.40 3.36 0.41
N GLN A 257 -19.48 2.66 0.74
CA GLN A 257 -20.49 2.21 -0.21
C GLN A 257 -21.69 3.15 -0.20
N LEU A 258 -22.47 3.15 -1.28
CA LEU A 258 -23.72 3.91 -1.35
C LEU A 258 -24.69 3.53 -0.23
N ASP A 259 -24.70 2.26 0.17
CA ASP A 259 -25.53 1.73 1.28
C ASP A 259 -25.11 2.19 2.66
N ASP A 260 -23.90 2.72 2.79
CA ASP A 260 -23.41 3.18 4.08
C ASP A 260 -24.01 4.54 4.46
N ILE A 261 -24.72 5.21 3.53
CA ILE A 261 -25.35 6.52 3.76
C ILE A 261 -26.85 6.35 4.03
N ASP A 262 -27.27 6.69 5.25
CA ASP A 262 -28.68 6.89 5.58
C ASP A 262 -29.02 8.37 5.45
N TRP A 263 -29.60 8.75 4.32
CA TRP A 263 -29.99 10.14 4.04
C TRP A 263 -31.13 10.63 4.93
N ARG A 264 -31.99 9.75 5.45
CA ARG A 264 -33.13 10.13 6.30
C ARG A 264 -32.67 10.38 7.72
N ALA A 265 -31.80 9.51 8.24
CA ALA A 265 -31.20 9.68 9.55
C ALA A 265 -30.08 10.74 9.54
N GLY A 266 -29.52 11.06 8.37
CA GLY A 266 -28.35 11.94 8.26
C GLY A 266 -27.10 11.27 8.84
N GLU A 267 -26.92 9.97 8.60
CA GLU A 267 -25.83 9.18 9.17
C GLU A 267 -24.98 8.51 8.08
N LEU A 268 -23.67 8.44 8.33
CA LEU A 268 -22.69 7.69 7.54
C LEU A 268 -22.13 6.53 8.38
N THR A 269 -22.27 5.32 7.88
CA THR A 269 -21.63 4.13 8.46
C THR A 269 -20.19 4.02 7.96
N VAL A 270 -19.22 4.11 8.85
CA VAL A 270 -17.80 4.00 8.55
C VAL A 270 -17.27 2.64 8.97
N ARG A 271 -16.75 1.89 7.99
CA ARG A 271 -16.15 0.58 8.22
C ARG A 271 -14.67 0.73 8.59
N GLY A 272 -14.35 0.53 9.86
CA GLY A 272 -13.00 0.62 10.41
C GLY A 272 -12.20 -0.68 10.35
N LYS A 273 -10.98 -0.64 10.87
CA LYS A 273 -10.07 -1.79 10.91
C LYS A 273 -10.66 -2.97 11.70
N GLY A 274 -10.63 -4.19 11.20
CA GLY A 274 -11.05 -5.36 11.99
C GLY A 274 -12.57 -5.44 12.23
N GLN A 275 -13.36 -5.17 11.18
CA GLN A 275 -14.82 -5.34 11.16
C GLN A 275 -15.61 -4.50 12.17
N LEU A 276 -15.05 -3.39 12.66
CA LEU A 276 -15.81 -2.44 13.47
C LEU A 276 -16.51 -1.41 12.59
N HIS A 277 -17.75 -1.10 12.93
CA HIS A 277 -18.55 -0.09 12.24
C HIS A 277 -18.86 1.04 13.22
N ASP A 278 -18.61 2.28 12.81
CA ASP A 278 -18.99 3.48 13.54
C ASP A 278 -20.05 4.24 12.73
N ARG A 279 -20.96 4.95 13.38
CA ARG A 279 -21.91 5.84 12.72
C ARG A 279 -21.52 7.28 13.02
N LEU A 280 -21.46 8.10 11.98
CA LEU A 280 -21.10 9.51 12.08
C LEU A 280 -22.21 10.39 11.50
N PRO A 281 -22.50 11.54 12.10
CA PRO A 281 -23.48 12.47 11.57
C PRO A 281 -22.98 13.07 10.25
N ILE A 282 -23.88 13.17 9.28
CA ILE A 282 -23.70 13.89 8.04
C ILE A 282 -24.24 15.29 8.26
N THR A 283 -23.34 16.27 8.40
CA THR A 283 -23.73 17.68 8.46
C THR A 283 -24.28 18.15 7.11
N PRO A 284 -25.05 19.25 7.05
CA PRO A 284 -25.54 19.79 5.79
C PRO A 284 -24.43 20.07 4.77
N GLU A 285 -23.26 20.53 5.21
CA GLU A 285 -22.09 20.74 4.35
C GLU A 285 -21.62 19.43 3.70
N VAL A 286 -21.47 18.38 4.50
CA VAL A 286 -21.04 17.06 4.01
C VAL A 286 -22.10 16.43 3.11
N GLY A 287 -23.37 16.48 3.51
CA GLY A 287 -24.48 15.94 2.73
C GLY A 287 -24.62 16.64 1.38
N GLY A 288 -24.49 17.98 1.36
CA GLY A 288 -24.51 18.77 0.13
C GLY A 288 -23.37 18.40 -0.82
N ALA A 289 -22.14 18.27 -0.30
CA ALA A 289 -20.98 17.86 -1.10
C ALA A 289 -21.14 16.46 -1.71
N LEU A 290 -21.64 15.50 -0.92
CA LEU A 290 -21.90 14.15 -1.37
C LEU A 290 -23.01 14.10 -2.43
N SER A 291 -24.12 14.78 -2.19
CA SER A 291 -25.24 14.86 -3.13
C SER A 291 -24.80 15.45 -4.47
N ARG A 292 -24.04 16.55 -4.43
CA ARG A 292 -23.50 17.19 -5.64
C ARG A 292 -22.65 16.22 -6.45
N TYR A 293 -21.70 15.53 -5.82
CA TYR A 293 -20.87 14.52 -6.49
C TYR A 293 -21.71 13.40 -7.12
N LEU A 294 -22.71 12.88 -6.39
CA LEU A 294 -23.57 11.80 -6.87
C LEU A 294 -24.39 12.21 -8.10
N GLN A 295 -24.86 13.45 -8.15
CA GLN A 295 -25.71 13.97 -9.23
C GLN A 295 -24.90 14.43 -10.44
N GLU A 296 -23.76 15.08 -10.23
CA GLU A 296 -23.02 15.79 -11.29
C GLU A 296 -21.88 14.98 -11.89
N GLU A 297 -21.15 14.18 -11.09
CA GLU A 297 -19.84 13.64 -11.50
C GLU A 297 -19.70 12.11 -11.44
N ARG A 298 -20.44 11.42 -10.56
CA ARG A 298 -20.22 9.97 -10.33
C ARG A 298 -20.40 9.12 -11.60
N GLY A 299 -21.33 9.51 -12.46
CA GLY A 299 -21.68 8.78 -13.68
C GLY A 299 -22.30 7.40 -13.42
N PRO A 300 -22.60 6.63 -14.48
CA PRO A 300 -23.26 5.33 -14.39
C PRO A 300 -22.25 4.22 -14.05
N ALA A 301 -21.67 4.27 -12.85
CA ALA A 301 -20.81 3.21 -12.35
C ALA A 301 -21.65 2.01 -11.87
N THR A 302 -21.28 0.80 -12.30
CA THR A 302 -21.91 -0.45 -11.84
C THR A 302 -21.53 -0.81 -10.40
N SER A 303 -20.40 -0.29 -9.91
CA SER A 303 -19.98 -0.51 -8.52
C SER A 303 -20.89 0.21 -7.53
N ARG A 304 -21.09 -0.38 -6.36
CA ARG A 304 -21.77 0.25 -5.22
C ARG A 304 -20.84 1.14 -4.38
N THR A 305 -19.54 1.18 -4.69
CA THR A 305 -18.62 2.09 -4.02
C THR A 305 -19.01 3.53 -4.30
N LEU A 306 -19.04 4.37 -3.26
CA LEU A 306 -19.45 5.77 -3.35
C LEU A 306 -18.55 6.50 -4.35
N PHE A 307 -17.24 6.53 -4.09
CA PHE A 307 -16.27 7.21 -4.94
C PHE A 307 -15.66 6.29 -6.00
N VAL A 308 -15.71 6.73 -7.26
CA VAL A 308 -15.15 6.01 -8.42
C VAL A 308 -14.21 6.88 -9.24
N ALA A 309 -13.33 6.22 -9.98
CA ALA A 309 -12.45 6.86 -10.95
C ALA A 309 -13.27 7.50 -12.09
N HIS A 310 -12.83 8.67 -12.55
CA HIS A 310 -13.50 9.43 -13.63
C HIS A 310 -13.35 8.82 -15.03
N ARG A 311 -12.35 7.94 -15.24
CA ARG A 311 -12.10 7.31 -16.53
C ARG A 311 -12.93 6.04 -16.67
N LYS A 312 -13.55 5.86 -17.84
CA LYS A 312 -14.16 4.58 -18.18
C LYS A 312 -13.09 3.46 -18.24
N PRO A 313 -13.37 2.27 -17.69
CA PRO A 313 -14.54 1.92 -16.87
C PRO A 313 -14.48 2.57 -15.48
N TYR A 314 -15.59 3.17 -15.03
CA TYR A 314 -15.73 3.86 -13.73
C TYR A 314 -15.54 2.86 -12.57
N ARG A 315 -14.29 2.64 -12.16
CA ARG A 315 -13.89 1.62 -11.19
C ARG A 315 -13.63 2.23 -9.81
N PRO A 316 -13.83 1.45 -8.73
CA PRO A 316 -13.34 1.81 -7.40
C PRO A 316 -11.83 2.07 -7.40
N PHE A 317 -11.38 2.90 -6.47
CA PHE A 317 -9.95 3.15 -6.27
C PHE A 317 -9.28 1.94 -5.61
N LYS A 318 -8.08 1.60 -6.07
CA LYS A 318 -7.30 0.47 -5.54
C LYS A 318 -6.81 0.72 -4.11
N ASP A 319 -6.42 1.96 -3.81
CA ASP A 319 -5.91 2.37 -2.51
C ASP A 319 -6.09 3.88 -2.29
N GLY A 320 -5.85 4.31 -1.05
CA GLY A 320 -5.99 5.71 -0.63
C GLY A 320 -4.93 6.66 -1.19
N GLN A 321 -4.03 6.23 -2.10
CA GLN A 321 -3.05 7.14 -2.70
C GLN A 321 -3.71 8.21 -3.56
N ILE A 322 -4.90 7.94 -4.12
CA ILE A 322 -5.68 8.96 -4.83
C ILE A 322 -5.91 10.20 -3.96
N VAL A 323 -6.26 9.99 -2.69
CA VAL A 323 -6.52 11.09 -1.76
C VAL A 323 -5.23 11.86 -1.43
N ASN A 324 -4.10 11.15 -1.33
CA ASN A 324 -2.80 11.82 -1.18
C ASN A 324 -2.43 12.65 -2.40
N ALA A 325 -2.75 12.18 -3.61
CA ALA A 325 -2.50 12.89 -4.86
C ALA A 325 -3.35 14.17 -4.93
N ILE A 326 -4.65 14.06 -4.68
CA ILE A 326 -5.59 15.20 -4.62
C ILE A 326 -5.09 16.24 -3.61
N LEU A 327 -4.77 15.81 -2.39
CA LEU A 327 -4.27 16.71 -1.35
C LEU A 327 -2.95 17.38 -1.75
N LYS A 328 -2.04 16.65 -2.41
CA LYS A 328 -0.77 17.21 -2.90
C LYS A 328 -0.99 18.28 -3.96
N GLU A 329 -1.92 18.07 -4.87
CA GLU A 329 -2.28 19.03 -5.92
C GLU A 329 -2.91 20.28 -5.32
N ALA A 330 -3.87 20.13 -4.39
CA ALA A 330 -4.48 21.26 -3.70
C ALA A 330 -3.47 22.06 -2.87
N LEU A 331 -2.55 21.41 -2.14
CA LEU A 331 -1.47 22.11 -1.41
C LEU A 331 -0.54 22.87 -2.36
N LYS A 332 -0.25 22.30 -3.54
CA LYS A 332 0.56 22.98 -4.56
C LYS A 332 -0.16 24.19 -5.15
N ALA A 333 -1.45 24.07 -5.46
CA ALA A 333 -2.26 25.14 -6.05
C ALA A 333 -2.44 26.32 -5.08
N THR A 334 -2.66 26.03 -3.81
CA THR A 334 -2.89 27.04 -2.76
C THR A 334 -1.61 27.62 -2.15
N GLY A 335 -0.46 26.97 -2.37
CA GLY A 335 0.80 27.32 -1.72
C GLY A 335 0.83 27.01 -0.21
N GLN A 336 -0.22 26.40 0.34
CA GLN A 336 -0.32 26.05 1.75
C GLN A 336 0.73 24.99 2.12
N LYS A 337 1.41 25.23 3.23
CA LYS A 337 2.43 24.31 3.75
C LYS A 337 2.08 23.93 5.18
N PRO A 338 2.11 22.63 5.54
CA PRO A 338 1.96 22.25 6.92
C PRO A 338 3.14 22.76 7.74
N VAL A 339 2.88 23.05 9.02
CA VAL A 339 3.87 23.56 9.99
C VAL A 339 5.12 22.67 10.04
N THR A 340 4.96 21.37 9.80
CA THR A 340 6.07 20.43 9.61
C THR A 340 5.96 19.76 8.24
N PRO A 341 7.04 19.71 7.43
CA PRO A 341 7.00 19.17 6.07
C PRO A 341 6.45 17.74 6.01
N TYR A 342 5.33 17.58 5.32
CA TYR A 342 4.68 16.29 5.09
C TYR A 342 3.56 16.44 4.07
N VAL A 343 3.41 15.45 3.22
CA VAL A 343 2.26 15.36 2.33
C VAL A 343 1.72 13.95 2.46
N GLY A 344 0.56 13.84 3.11
CA GLY A 344 -0.12 12.57 3.32
C GLY A 344 -1.49 12.78 3.92
N SER A 345 -2.38 11.83 3.66
CA SER A 345 -3.79 11.83 4.04
C SER A 345 -4.06 12.12 5.51
N HIS A 346 -3.15 11.77 6.41
CA HIS A 346 -3.33 12.08 7.83
C HIS A 346 -3.27 13.58 8.15
N LEU A 347 -2.85 14.45 7.23
CA LEU A 347 -2.73 15.90 7.46
C LEU A 347 -4.06 16.54 7.85
N LEU A 348 -5.14 16.32 7.09
CA LEU A 348 -6.45 16.93 7.39
C LEU A 348 -7.01 16.39 8.71
N ARG A 349 -6.85 15.09 8.97
CA ARG A 349 -7.23 14.47 10.23
C ARG A 349 -6.46 15.00 11.43
N HIS A 350 -5.15 15.24 11.28
CA HIS A 350 -4.35 15.89 12.31
C HIS A 350 -4.77 17.36 12.49
N SER A 351 -5.18 18.05 11.42
CA SER A 351 -5.66 19.43 11.50
C SER A 351 -6.95 19.53 12.29
N LEU A 352 -7.91 18.62 12.05
CA LEU A 352 -9.13 18.52 12.87
C LEU A 352 -8.81 18.29 14.34
N ALA A 353 -7.92 17.33 14.63
CA ALA A 353 -7.51 17.02 16.00
C ALA A 353 -6.86 18.22 16.70
N THR A 354 -5.96 18.92 16.00
CA THR A 354 -5.33 20.14 16.51
C THR A 354 -6.35 21.22 16.78
N GLN A 355 -7.33 21.42 15.89
CA GLN A 355 -8.40 22.40 16.08
C GLN A 355 -9.24 22.08 17.32
N LEU A 356 -9.61 20.82 17.53
CA LEU A 356 -10.36 20.39 18.70
C LEU A 356 -9.59 20.64 20.00
N VAL A 357 -8.30 20.27 20.05
CA VAL A 357 -7.44 20.52 21.22
C VAL A 357 -7.32 22.02 21.49
N ASN A 358 -7.07 22.82 20.46
CA ASN A 358 -6.96 24.27 20.60
C ASN A 358 -8.28 24.95 20.99
N ALA A 359 -9.41 24.31 20.70
CA ALA A 359 -10.74 24.75 21.15
C ALA A 359 -11.09 24.26 22.58
N GLY A 360 -10.16 23.59 23.27
CA GLY A 360 -10.32 23.14 24.65
C GLY A 360 -10.92 21.73 24.81
N ALA A 361 -11.07 20.97 23.73
CA ALA A 361 -11.55 19.58 23.83
C ALA A 361 -10.52 18.70 24.56
N SER A 362 -11.01 17.83 25.43
CA SER A 362 -10.19 16.83 26.12
C SER A 362 -9.60 15.81 25.14
N LEU A 363 -8.49 15.17 25.52
CA LEU A 363 -7.89 14.11 24.70
C LEU A 363 -8.81 12.89 24.53
N ASP A 364 -9.77 12.68 25.42
CA ASP A 364 -10.72 11.59 25.30
C ASP A 364 -11.79 11.94 24.24
N GLU A 365 -12.33 13.16 24.24
CA GLU A 365 -13.23 13.65 23.17
C GLU A 365 -12.55 13.64 21.79
N VAL A 366 -11.29 14.08 21.72
CA VAL A 366 -10.50 14.00 20.48
C VAL A 366 -10.31 12.53 20.06
N GLY A 367 -10.11 11.64 21.02
CA GLY A 367 -10.00 10.21 20.79
C GLY A 367 -11.27 9.63 20.18
N ASP A 368 -12.43 10.02 20.70
CA ASP A 368 -13.75 9.57 20.26
C ASP A 368 -14.09 10.09 18.87
N VAL A 369 -13.95 11.40 18.62
CA VAL A 369 -14.19 12.02 17.30
C VAL A 369 -13.30 11.39 16.22
N LEU A 370 -12.04 11.14 16.55
CA LEU A 370 -11.12 10.51 15.62
C LEU A 370 -11.28 8.98 15.58
N ARG A 371 -11.99 8.37 16.52
CA ARG A 371 -12.17 6.92 16.62
C ARG A 371 -10.81 6.22 16.81
N HIS A 372 -10.07 6.68 17.82
CA HIS A 372 -8.83 6.09 18.29
C HIS A 372 -9.09 4.95 19.27
N ARG A 373 -8.47 3.80 19.02
CA ARG A 373 -8.60 2.63 19.91
C ARG A 373 -7.66 2.64 21.09
N SER A 374 -6.63 3.47 21.01
CA SER A 374 -5.60 3.52 22.03
C SER A 374 -5.36 4.96 22.38
N ARG A 375 -5.45 5.29 23.66
CA ARG A 375 -5.13 6.60 24.19
C ARG A 375 -3.74 7.07 23.75
N SER A 376 -2.79 6.15 23.63
CA SER A 376 -1.44 6.45 23.11
C SER A 376 -1.42 7.04 21.69
N SER A 377 -2.43 6.76 20.87
CA SER A 377 -2.57 7.39 19.54
C SER A 377 -3.06 8.83 19.63
N THR A 378 -3.84 9.17 20.66
CA THR A 378 -4.33 10.53 20.91
C THR A 378 -3.33 11.37 21.69
N MET A 379 -2.53 10.76 22.57
CA MET A 379 -1.49 11.42 23.37
C MET A 379 -0.48 12.22 22.55
N ILE A 380 -0.35 11.96 21.25
CA ILE A 380 0.49 12.77 20.36
C ILE A 380 0.03 14.24 20.31
N TYR A 381 -1.26 14.52 20.54
CA TYR A 381 -1.83 15.86 20.51
C TYR A 381 -1.75 16.59 21.86
N ALA A 382 -1.40 15.89 22.95
CA ALA A 382 -1.20 16.52 24.27
C ALA A 382 -0.18 17.67 24.22
N ARG A 383 0.79 17.59 23.29
CA ARG A 383 1.80 18.63 23.08
C ARG A 383 1.25 19.95 22.49
N LEU A 384 0.01 19.95 22.00
CA LEU A 384 -0.65 21.12 21.44
C LEU A 384 -1.52 21.84 22.46
N ASP A 385 -1.87 21.19 23.56
CA ASP A 385 -2.67 21.75 24.65
C ASP A 385 -1.78 22.64 25.55
N ILE A 386 -1.44 23.83 25.06
CA ILE A 386 -0.54 24.74 25.79
C ILE A 386 -1.12 25.14 27.15
N ASP A 387 -2.43 25.34 27.24
CA ASP A 387 -3.07 25.76 28.50
C ASP A 387 -3.13 24.60 29.50
N GLY A 388 -3.45 23.39 29.06
CA GLY A 388 -3.32 22.19 29.88
C GLY A 388 -1.87 21.97 30.33
N LEU A 389 -0.89 22.14 29.44
CA LEU A 389 0.54 22.02 29.79
C LEU A 389 0.98 23.08 30.81
N ARG A 390 0.48 24.33 30.70
CA ARG A 390 0.75 25.40 31.69
C ARG A 390 0.22 25.05 33.07
N SER A 391 -0.94 24.40 33.16
CA SER A 391 -1.54 24.02 34.44
C SER A 391 -0.73 22.99 35.23
N VAL A 392 0.06 22.16 34.54
CA VAL A 392 0.90 21.11 35.15
C VAL A 392 2.39 21.46 35.12
N ALA A 393 2.75 22.60 34.52
CA ALA A 393 4.14 23.06 34.49
C ALA A 393 4.56 23.45 35.91
N MET A 394 5.67 22.86 36.39
CA MET A 394 6.29 23.33 37.63
C MET A 394 6.76 24.78 37.45
N PRO A 395 6.75 25.59 38.51
CA PRO A 395 7.36 26.91 38.49
C PRO A 395 8.76 26.82 37.93
N TRP A 396 9.09 27.73 37.00
CA TRP A 396 10.46 27.82 36.49
C TRP A 396 11.40 28.06 37.67
N PRO A 397 12.50 27.31 37.83
CA PRO A 397 13.46 27.57 38.89
C PRO A 397 14.11 28.92 38.63
N VAL A 398 13.57 29.97 39.26
CA VAL A 398 14.20 31.27 39.35
C VAL A 398 15.42 31.11 40.24
N ALA A 399 16.58 31.50 39.74
CA ALA A 399 17.78 31.63 40.56
C ALA A 399 17.50 32.68 41.66
N GLY A 400 17.31 32.21 42.90
CA GLY A 400 17.10 33.06 44.08
C GLY A 400 15.82 32.74 44.84
N GLY A 401 15.81 31.60 45.54
CA GLY A 401 14.70 31.22 46.40
C GLY A 401 15.07 30.10 47.37
N ALA A 402 16.11 30.33 48.17
CA ALA A 402 16.13 29.75 49.50
C ALA A 402 15.07 30.50 50.33
N GLN A 403 14.05 29.78 50.79
CA GLN A 403 13.47 29.95 52.13
C GLN A 403 13.15 28.56 52.67
#